data_AF-A0A2V9PNA2-F1
#
_entry.id   AF-A0A2V9PNA2-F1
#
_cell.length_a   1.000
_cell.length_b   1.000
_cell.length_c   1.000
_cell.angle_alpha   90.00
_cell.angle_beta   90.00
_cell.angle_gamma   90.00
#
_symmetry.space_group_name_H-M   'P 1'
#
loop_
_entity.id
_entity.type
_entity.pdbx_description
1 polymer ?
#
loop_
_entity_poly.entity_id
_entity_poly.type
_entity_poly.pdbx_seq_one_letter_code
_entity_poly.pdbx_strand_id
1 'polypeptide(L)'
;IAGVSTETCLAFPAIYATAAGYDAYAVIDASGTFSETKRVTGLLRMVQAGVIVTDYATLAVEMLRDNASPKAGDLYAALDMPWAGLVGQLAGAFASTK
;
A
#
# COMPACT_ATOMS: atom_id res chain seq x y z
N ILE A 1 -4.18 4.49 5.47
CA ILE A 1 -5.02 3.97 6.57
C ILE A 1 -5.48 2.54 6.25
N ALA A 2 -5.64 1.72 7.28
CA ALA A 2 -6.16 0.35 7.20
C ALA A 2 -7.26 0.18 8.28
N GLY A 3 -8.18 -0.76 8.12
CA GLY A 3 -9.24 -0.93 9.12
C GLY A 3 -10.22 -2.08 8.87
N VAL A 4 -11.02 -2.36 9.90
CA VAL A 4 -12.09 -3.35 9.88
C VAL A 4 -13.39 -2.72 10.41
N SER A 5 -14.50 -2.73 9.68
CA SER A 5 -14.68 -3.31 8.35
C SER A 5 -14.23 -2.38 7.20
N THR A 6 -13.77 -2.95 6.09
CA THR A 6 -13.30 -2.24 4.87
C THR A 6 -14.31 -1.20 4.37
N GLU A 7 -15.59 -1.55 4.31
CA GLU A 7 -16.66 -0.74 3.72
C GLU A 7 -17.22 0.35 4.63
N THR A 8 -16.89 0.31 5.92
CA THR A 8 -17.41 1.24 6.93
C THR A 8 -16.27 1.96 7.64
N CYS A 9 -15.55 1.28 8.54
CA CYS A 9 -14.55 1.91 9.41
C CYS A 9 -13.30 2.35 8.66
N LEU A 10 -12.96 1.69 7.55
CA LEU A 10 -11.90 2.16 6.65
C LEU A 10 -12.44 3.20 5.66
N ALA A 11 -13.49 2.84 4.90
CA ALA A 11 -13.96 3.68 3.80
C ALA A 11 -14.50 5.04 4.26
N PHE A 12 -15.23 5.12 5.37
CA PHE A 12 -15.82 6.39 5.81
C PHE A 12 -14.77 7.46 6.13
N PRO A 13 -13.76 7.21 7.02
CA PRO A 13 -12.71 8.19 7.24
C PRO A 13 -11.82 8.42 6.01
N ALA A 14 -11.61 7.42 5.13
CA ALA A 14 -10.85 7.60 3.89
C ALA A 14 -11.51 8.63 2.96
N ILE A 15 -12.81 8.46 2.72
CA ILE A 15 -13.62 9.33 1.88
C ILE A 15 -13.68 10.74 2.49
N TYR A 16 -13.87 10.83 3.81
CA TYR A 16 -13.87 12.12 4.49
C TYR A 16 -12.53 12.85 4.37
N ALA A 17 -11.41 12.15 4.61
CA ALA A 17 -10.07 12.73 4.48
C ALA A 17 -9.82 13.23 3.05
N THR A 18 -10.25 12.45 2.04
CA THR A 18 -10.15 12.84 0.63
C THR A 18 -10.97 14.10 0.34
N ALA A 19 -12.22 14.17 0.81
CA ALA A 19 -13.06 15.36 0.67
C ALA A 19 -12.48 16.59 1.41
N ALA A 20 -11.70 16.38 2.47
CA ALA A 20 -10.99 17.43 3.19
C ALA A 20 -9.66 17.86 2.52
N GLY A 21 -9.33 17.30 1.35
CA GLY A 21 -8.13 17.66 0.57
C GLY A 21 -6.86 16.89 0.93
N TYR A 22 -6.96 15.79 1.68
CA TYR A 22 -5.83 14.89 1.93
C TYR A 22 -5.78 13.76 0.90
N ASP A 23 -4.58 13.31 0.54
CA ASP A 23 -4.42 12.07 -0.23
C ASP A 23 -4.60 10.85 0.69
N ALA A 24 -5.79 10.26 0.69
CA ALA A 24 -6.06 9.07 1.49
C ALA A 24 -5.67 7.80 0.74
N TYR A 25 -4.73 7.05 1.30
CA TYR A 25 -4.32 5.73 0.82
C TYR A 25 -4.98 4.64 1.67
N ALA A 26 -5.86 3.83 1.08
CA ALA A 26 -6.53 2.71 1.73
C ALA A 26 -5.77 1.40 1.47
N VAL A 27 -5.22 0.79 2.53
CA VAL A 27 -4.38 -0.42 2.48
C VAL A 27 -5.25 -1.66 2.63
N ILE A 28 -5.53 -2.35 1.53
CA ILE A 28 -6.61 -3.34 1.47
C ILE A 28 -6.22 -4.70 2.04
N ASP A 29 -5.00 -5.15 1.80
CA ASP A 29 -4.46 -6.41 2.31
C ASP A 29 -4.16 -6.36 3.83
N ALA A 30 -4.06 -5.16 4.40
CA ALA A 30 -4.06 -4.91 5.84
C ALA A 30 -5.46 -4.62 6.42
N SER A 31 -6.52 -4.76 5.62
CA SER A 31 -7.91 -4.47 6.00
C SER A 31 -8.79 -5.71 5.85
N GLY A 32 -9.90 -5.74 6.57
CA GLY A 32 -10.79 -6.91 6.60
C GLY A 32 -12.26 -6.54 6.58
N THR A 33 -13.10 -7.48 6.13
CA THR A 33 -14.56 -7.34 6.10
C THR A 33 -15.25 -8.69 6.22
N PHE A 34 -16.58 -8.69 6.31
CA PHE A 34 -17.40 -9.86 6.63
C PHE A 34 -17.96 -10.58 5.39
N SER A 35 -17.90 -9.97 4.21
CA SER A 35 -18.34 -10.61 2.97
C SER A 35 -17.68 -10.01 1.73
N GLU A 36 -17.67 -10.79 0.65
CA GLU A 36 -17.14 -10.34 -0.63
C GLU A 36 -17.92 -9.14 -1.19
N THR A 37 -19.25 -9.15 -1.07
CA THR A 37 -20.09 -8.02 -1.47
C THR A 37 -19.71 -6.74 -0.74
N LYS A 38 -19.43 -6.82 0.57
CA LYS A 38 -18.96 -5.67 1.35
C LYS A 38 -17.59 -5.19 0.88
N ARG A 39 -16.65 -6.11 0.62
CA ARG A 39 -15.32 -5.80 0.09
C ARG A 39 -15.42 -5.02 -1.21
N VAL A 40 -16.09 -5.59 -2.21
CA VAL A 40 -16.22 -5.01 -3.56
C VAL A 40 -16.93 -3.65 -3.51
N THR A 41 -18.06 -3.56 -2.80
CA THR A 41 -18.80 -2.28 -2.72
C THR A 41 -18.03 -1.21 -1.96
N GLY A 42 -17.29 -1.56 -0.90
CA GLY A 42 -16.41 -0.64 -0.18
C GLY A 42 -15.29 -0.09 -1.06
N LEU A 43 -14.61 -0.97 -1.80
CA LEU A 43 -13.53 -0.59 -2.74
C LEU A 43 -14.06 0.36 -3.83
N LEU A 44 -15.18 0.01 -4.47
CA LEU A 44 -15.77 0.83 -5.54
C LEU A 44 -16.12 2.24 -5.04
N ARG A 45 -16.72 2.36 -3.85
CA ARG A 45 -17.06 3.66 -3.25
C ARG A 45 -15.82 4.50 -2.95
N MET A 46 -14.77 3.89 -2.42
CA MET A 46 -13.50 4.57 -2.15
C MET A 46 -12.87 5.10 -3.43
N VAL A 47 -12.75 4.28 -4.48
CA VAL A 47 -12.21 4.71 -5.78
C VAL A 47 -13.04 5.83 -6.40
N GLN A 48 -14.38 5.72 -6.39
CA GLN A 48 -15.28 6.77 -6.90
C GLN A 48 -15.13 8.11 -6.18
N ALA A 49 -14.77 8.08 -4.89
CA ALA A 49 -14.53 9.26 -4.08
C ALA A 49 -13.10 9.82 -4.21
N GLY A 50 -12.23 9.20 -5.01
CA GLY A 50 -10.84 9.63 -5.20
C GLY A 50 -9.85 9.07 -4.17
N VAL A 51 -10.27 8.13 -3.32
CA VAL A 51 -9.35 7.44 -2.40
C VAL A 51 -8.42 6.53 -3.21
N ILE A 52 -7.12 6.57 -2.92
CA ILE A 52 -6.13 5.71 -3.55
C ILE A 52 -6.19 4.34 -2.86
N VAL A 53 -6.48 3.30 -3.62
CA VAL A 53 -6.54 1.92 -3.13
C VAL A 53 -5.20 1.24 -3.41
N THR A 54 -4.58 0.66 -2.38
CA THR A 54 -3.24 0.06 -2.47
C THR A 54 -3.09 -1.13 -1.52
N ASP A 55 -1.93 -1.78 -1.56
CA ASP A 55 -1.49 -2.81 -0.61
C ASP A 55 -0.32 -2.27 0.25
N TYR A 56 0.00 -2.95 1.36
CA TYR A 56 0.97 -2.39 2.30
C TYR A 56 2.38 -2.36 1.72
N ALA A 57 2.75 -3.34 0.88
CA ALA A 57 4.09 -3.46 0.34
C ALA A 57 4.35 -2.40 -0.74
N THR A 58 3.41 -2.22 -1.67
CA THR A 58 3.43 -1.16 -2.67
C THR A 58 3.51 0.21 -2.00
N LEU A 59 2.63 0.49 -1.02
CA LEU A 59 2.64 1.76 -0.30
C LEU A 59 3.98 2.02 0.40
N ALA A 60 4.57 1.00 1.02
CA ALA A 60 5.86 1.16 1.70
C ALA A 60 7.00 1.45 0.71
N VAL A 61 7.00 0.81 -0.47
CA VAL A 61 7.98 1.09 -1.52
C VAL A 61 7.78 2.50 -2.10
N GLU A 62 6.54 2.93 -2.33
CA GLU A 62 6.22 4.30 -2.78
C GLU A 62 6.76 5.36 -1.81
N MET A 63 6.73 5.10 -0.50
CA MET A 63 7.30 6.00 0.51
C MET A 63 8.81 6.22 0.36
N LEU A 64 9.55 5.29 -0.28
CA LEU A 64 10.96 5.51 -0.58
C LEU A 64 11.17 6.59 -1.65
N ARG A 65 10.20 6.77 -2.55
CA ARG A 65 10.27 7.57 -3.80
C ARG A 65 11.32 7.12 -4.81
N ASP A 66 12.49 6.70 -4.33
CA ASP A 66 13.63 6.21 -5.10
C ASP A 66 14.30 5.06 -4.33
N ASN A 67 14.62 3.97 -5.03
CA ASN A 67 15.36 2.84 -4.48
C ASN A 67 16.85 3.13 -4.21
N ALA A 68 17.37 4.27 -4.66
CA ALA A 68 18.66 4.78 -4.20
C ALA A 68 18.63 5.26 -2.73
N SER A 69 17.44 5.33 -2.11
CA SER A 69 17.29 5.67 -0.70
C SER A 69 18.13 4.76 0.20
N PRO A 70 18.85 5.29 1.20
CA PRO A 70 19.59 4.47 2.15
C PRO A 70 18.69 3.54 2.99
N LYS A 71 17.38 3.79 3.01
CA LYS A 71 16.38 2.96 3.71
C LYS A 71 15.86 1.80 2.87
N ALA A 72 16.21 1.72 1.58
CA ALA A 72 15.63 0.72 0.68
C ALA A 72 15.96 -0.71 1.13
N GLY A 73 17.22 -0.98 1.50
CA GLY A 73 17.63 -2.30 2.01
C GLY A 73 16.85 -2.71 3.26
N ASP A 74 16.75 -1.82 4.24
CA ASP A 74 16.00 -2.08 5.49
C ASP A 74 14.51 -2.31 5.21
N LEU A 75 13.92 -1.54 4.29
CA LEU A 75 12.52 -1.73 3.90
C LEU A 75 12.31 -3.11 3.24
N TYR A 76 13.11 -3.45 2.24
CA TYR A 76 12.97 -4.72 1.53
C TYR A 76 13.19 -5.92 2.45
N ALA A 77 14.11 -5.80 3.41
CA ALA A 77 14.28 -6.80 4.45
C ALA A 77 13.04 -6.90 5.36
N ALA A 78 12.43 -5.78 5.74
CA ALA A 78 11.23 -5.75 6.58
C ALA A 78 9.97 -6.28 5.88
N LEU A 79 9.87 -6.17 4.55
CA LEU A 79 8.77 -6.75 3.79
C LEU A 79 8.80 -8.28 3.81
N ASP A 80 9.97 -8.90 3.97
CA ASP A 80 10.18 -10.37 4.05
C ASP A 80 9.43 -11.16 2.96
N MET A 81 9.33 -10.57 1.77
CA MET A 81 8.68 -11.18 0.62
C MET A 81 9.72 -11.80 -0.32
N PRO A 82 9.44 -12.95 -0.96
CA PRO A 82 10.38 -13.58 -1.89
C PRO A 82 10.87 -12.64 -3.00
N TRP A 83 9.99 -11.77 -3.51
CA TRP A 83 10.35 -10.80 -4.54
C TRP A 83 11.27 -9.68 -4.01
N ALA A 84 11.15 -9.31 -2.73
CA ALA A 84 11.99 -8.28 -2.12
C ALA A 84 13.45 -8.75 -2.03
N GLY A 85 13.65 -10.04 -1.70
CA GLY A 85 14.95 -10.69 -1.76
C GLY A 85 15.55 -10.67 -3.17
N LEU A 86 14.73 -10.96 -4.20
CA LEU A 86 15.15 -10.88 -5.60
C LEU A 86 15.59 -9.45 -5.99
N VAL A 87 14.87 -8.41 -5.55
CA VAL A 87 15.24 -7.01 -5.83
C VAL A 87 16.62 -6.68 -5.25
N GLY A 88 16.92 -7.11 -4.03
CA GLY A 88 18.24 -6.95 -3.42
C GLY A 88 19.34 -7.66 -4.20
N GLN A 89 19.10 -8.89 -4.67
CA GLN A 89 20.05 -9.65 -5.49
C GLN A 89 20.34 -8.95 -6.82
N LEU A 90 19.29 -8.45 -7.50
CA LEU A 90 19.44 -7.70 -8.75
C LEU A 90 20.24 -6.41 -8.54
N ALA A 91 19.93 -5.66 -7.48
CA ALA A 91 20.65 -4.43 -7.14
C ALA A 91 22.16 -4.69 -6.94
N GLY A 92 22.52 -5.77 -6.21
CA GLY A 92 23.90 -6.19 -6.03
C GLY A 92 24.60 -6.56 -7.35
N ALA A 93 23.92 -7.33 -8.21
CA ALA A 93 24.46 -7.74 -9.51
C ALA A 93 24.73 -6.55 -10.45
N PHE A 94 23.82 -5.56 -10.49
CA PHE A 94 24.02 -4.35 -11.28
C PHE A 94 25.13 -3.46 -10.73
N ALA A 95 25.36 -3.44 -9.42
CA ALA A 95 26.46 -2.72 -8.81
C ALA A 95 27.83 -3.35 -9.15
N SER A 96 27.92 -4.68 -9.24
CA SER A 96 29.17 -5.38 -9.58
C SER A 96 29.58 -5.34 -11.05
N THR A 97 28.70 -4.83 -11.94
CA THR A 97 28.95 -4.77 -13.39
C THR A 97 29.48 -3.39 -13.82
N LYS A 98 29.68 -2.46 -12.89
CA LYS A 98 30.38 -1.18 -13.09
C LYS A 98 31.80 -1.26 -12.56
#